data_AF-A0A3P7RJI1-F1
#
_entry.id   AF-A0A3P7RJI1-F1
#
_cell.length_a   1.000
_cell.length_b   1.000
_cell.length_c   1.000
_cell.angle_alpha   90.00
_cell.angle_beta   90.00
_cell.angle_gamma   90.00
#
_symmetry.space_group_name_H-M   'P 1'
#
loop_
_entity.id
_entity.type
_entity.pdbx_description
1 polymer ?
#
loop_
_entity_poly.entity_id
_entity_poly.type
_entity_poly.pdbx_seq_one_letter_code
_entity_poly.pdbx_strand_id
1 'polypeptide(L)'
;MLDEQCIFPKSTDKSYVEKLIANQSKHPKFIVPEFRTKSDFAIVHYAGRVDYSADQWLMKNMDPLNDSVVFLLQNSGDQLVAEMWKNAEFASLGMTDQTDYVFGARTKRGMFRTVGQTYKEQLSRLMKTLQNTSPHFVRCIIPNYEKKAGVINGPLVLDQLRCNGVLEGIRICRQGYPNRTPFHDFRRRYELLVDRGTIPPGFLDGKETVKRILAALEVDASLFRIGQSKVFLRSGVIAALEEMRDKELQHFVIQFQTCCRGYLARRAFKKLLQQVSAIRIIQRNGLAWSRLKDWNWWRLFAKVKPLLEVTASEQAIAAKESELKSLRDTLLQKEYTLSDYTTRIEQVRFLGFYYLNMKRENSRLGNFLTRI
;
A
#
# COMPACT_ATOMS: atom_id res chain seq x y z
N MET A 1 31.98 14.38 11.66
CA MET A 1 33.33 13.76 11.84
C MET A 1 33.84 13.05 10.59
N LEU A 2 33.33 11.88 10.16
CA LEU A 2 33.86 11.21 8.95
C LEU A 2 33.65 12.07 7.70
N ASP A 3 32.43 12.58 7.51
CA ASP A 3 32.11 13.45 6.37
C ASP A 3 32.96 14.72 6.33
N GLU A 4 33.24 15.32 7.50
CA GLU A 4 34.15 16.47 7.59
C GLU A 4 35.57 16.09 7.19
N GLN A 5 36.09 14.94 7.66
CA GLN A 5 37.44 14.48 7.29
C GLN A 5 37.58 14.14 5.81
N CYS A 6 36.49 13.81 5.11
CA CYS A 6 36.50 13.64 3.65
C CYS A 6 36.72 14.94 2.88
N ILE A 7 36.44 16.10 3.48
CA ILE A 7 36.55 17.42 2.84
C ILE A 7 37.91 18.07 3.14
N PHE A 8 38.56 17.70 4.25
CA PHE A 8 39.82 18.31 4.65
C PHE A 8 41.00 17.82 3.79
N PRO A 9 41.76 18.73 3.16
CA PRO A 9 42.96 18.36 2.43
C PRO A 9 44.00 17.75 3.39
N LYS A 10 44.60 16.62 3.01
CA LYS A 10 45.58 15.83 3.78
C LYS A 10 45.02 15.05 4.99
N SER A 11 43.71 14.94 5.15
CA SER A 11 43.15 14.00 6.12
C SER A 11 43.42 12.56 5.71
N THR A 12 43.65 11.68 6.70
CA THR A 12 43.90 10.26 6.52
C THR A 12 42.98 9.46 7.44
N ASP A 13 42.80 8.17 7.18
CA ASP A 13 41.97 7.32 8.04
C ASP A 13 42.49 7.30 9.49
N LYS A 14 43.82 7.38 9.68
CA LYS A 14 44.45 7.50 11.00
C LYS A 14 44.07 8.79 11.72
N SER A 15 44.13 9.94 11.03
CA SER A 15 43.75 11.21 11.65
C SER A 15 42.25 11.30 11.94
N TYR A 16 41.41 10.56 11.19
CA TYR A 16 40.00 10.37 11.53
C TYR A 16 39.84 9.57 12.84
N VAL A 17 40.53 8.44 12.99
CA VAL A 17 40.47 7.60 14.20
C VAL A 17 40.94 8.37 15.43
N GLU A 18 42.06 9.07 15.36
CA GLU A 18 42.59 9.89 16.46
C GLU A 18 41.55 10.92 16.94
N LYS A 19 40.94 11.64 16.00
CA LYS A 19 39.86 12.59 16.32
C LYS A 19 38.65 11.89 16.92
N LEU A 20 38.27 10.72 16.39
CA LEU A 20 37.14 9.94 16.89
C LEU A 20 37.36 9.52 18.35
N ILE A 21 38.55 9.02 18.67
CA ILE A 21 38.93 8.63 20.04
C ILE A 21 38.94 9.86 20.95
N ALA A 22 39.53 10.98 20.52
CA ALA A 22 39.57 12.21 21.31
C ALA A 22 38.16 12.69 21.69
N ASN A 23 37.19 12.58 20.78
CA ASN A 23 35.82 13.04 21.01
C ASN A 23 34.92 12.02 21.71
N GLN A 24 35.10 10.72 21.48
CA GLN A 24 34.16 9.67 21.90
C GLN A 24 34.67 8.74 22.99
N SER A 25 35.93 8.85 23.41
CA SER A 25 36.56 7.99 24.44
C SER A 25 35.78 7.90 25.77
N LYS A 26 35.04 8.95 26.14
CA LYS A 26 34.23 8.98 27.37
C LYS A 26 32.87 8.30 27.23
N HIS A 27 32.44 7.95 26.02
CA HIS A 27 31.12 7.39 25.78
C HIS A 27 31.07 5.91 26.18
N PRO A 28 30.10 5.45 26.99
CA PRO A 28 30.10 4.09 27.54
C PRO A 28 29.96 2.97 26.50
N LYS A 29 29.53 3.29 25.28
CA LYS A 29 29.44 2.33 24.15
C LYS A 29 30.63 2.39 23.19
N PHE A 30 31.61 3.25 23.45
CA PHE A 30 32.81 3.38 22.64
C PHE A 30 33.98 2.78 23.42
N ILE A 31 34.73 1.89 22.78
CA ILE A 31 35.86 1.19 23.38
C ILE A 31 37.10 1.50 22.55
N VAL A 32 38.16 1.93 23.21
CA VAL A 32 39.50 2.05 22.63
C VAL A 32 40.20 0.69 22.77
N PRO A 33 40.50 -0.01 21.67
CA PRO A 33 41.16 -1.31 21.69
C PRO A 33 42.58 -1.22 22.25
N GLU A 34 43.09 -2.34 22.76
CA GLU A 34 44.47 -2.43 23.22
C GLU A 34 45.45 -2.33 22.04
N PHE A 35 46.64 -1.76 22.29
CA PHE A 35 47.66 -1.47 21.27
C PHE A 35 48.09 -2.66 20.39
N ARG A 36 47.85 -3.90 20.83
CA ARG A 36 48.21 -5.13 20.08
C ARG A 36 47.13 -5.61 19.12
N THR A 37 45.95 -4.98 19.13
CA THR A 37 44.82 -5.39 18.29
C THR A 37 44.89 -4.76 16.90
N LYS A 38 44.36 -5.46 15.88
CA LYS A 38 44.29 -4.95 14.49
C LYS A 38 43.14 -3.96 14.27
N SER A 39 42.33 -3.73 15.29
CA SER A 39 41.15 -2.85 15.23
C SER A 39 41.50 -1.45 15.69
N ASP A 40 40.99 -0.45 14.99
CA ASP A 40 41.22 0.96 15.30
C ASP A 40 40.32 1.45 16.43
N PHE A 41 39.07 0.97 16.48
CA PHE A 41 38.13 1.23 17.58
C PHE A 41 37.06 0.13 17.66
N ALA A 42 36.30 0.09 18.77
CA ALA A 42 35.18 -0.83 18.90
C ALA A 42 33.92 -0.13 19.42
N ILE A 43 32.75 -0.60 18.96
CA ILE A 43 31.45 -0.07 19.38
C ILE A 43 30.63 -1.21 19.99
N VAL A 44 29.99 -0.94 21.14
CA VAL A 44 29.04 -1.85 21.77
C VAL A 44 27.64 -1.59 21.18
N HIS A 45 27.22 -2.48 20.29
CA HIS A 45 25.87 -2.50 19.73
C HIS A 45 24.92 -3.30 20.62
N TYR A 46 23.60 -3.21 20.34
CA TYR A 46 22.60 -3.98 21.09
C TYR A 46 22.80 -5.50 21.02
N ALA A 47 23.42 -5.98 19.93
CA ALA A 47 23.73 -7.39 19.69
C ALA A 47 25.15 -7.80 20.15
N GLY A 48 25.94 -6.86 20.69
CA GLY A 48 27.31 -7.13 21.15
C GLY A 48 28.34 -6.12 20.66
N ARG A 49 29.59 -6.34 21.05
CA ARG A 49 30.76 -5.55 20.64
C ARG A 49 31.16 -5.89 19.20
N VAL A 50 31.45 -4.87 18.41
CA VAL A 50 32.03 -5.01 17.07
C VAL A 50 33.31 -4.18 17.00
N ASP A 51 34.40 -4.84 16.63
CA ASP A 51 35.69 -4.21 16.39
C ASP A 51 35.78 -3.75 14.93
N TYR A 52 36.14 -2.47 14.72
CA TYR A 52 36.20 -1.84 13.41
C TYR A 52 37.64 -1.53 12.99
N SER A 53 37.92 -1.67 11.71
CA SER A 53 39.09 -1.08 11.06
C SER A 53 38.63 0.03 10.14
N ALA A 54 39.23 1.22 10.29
CA ALA A 54 38.93 2.43 9.55
C ALA A 54 39.65 2.52 8.20
N ASP A 55 40.41 1.48 7.81
CA ASP A 55 41.20 1.49 6.59
C ASP A 55 40.33 1.75 5.33
N GLN A 56 40.75 2.74 4.55
CA GLN A 56 40.11 3.25 3.34
C GLN A 56 38.69 3.81 3.55
N TRP A 57 38.30 4.17 4.78
CA TRP A 57 36.96 4.72 5.03
C TRP A 57 36.74 6.06 4.35
N LEU A 58 37.76 6.94 4.35
CA LEU A 58 37.68 8.21 3.65
C LEU A 58 37.43 8.01 2.16
N MET A 59 38.20 7.13 1.50
CA MET A 59 38.02 6.81 0.08
C MET A 59 36.63 6.22 -0.20
N LYS A 60 36.19 5.24 0.60
CA LYS A 60 34.86 4.60 0.44
C LYS A 60 33.70 5.57 0.65
N ASN A 61 33.85 6.55 1.54
CA ASN A 61 32.79 7.53 1.82
C ASN A 61 32.77 8.66 0.77
N MET A 62 33.91 8.95 0.14
CA MET A 62 34.02 9.89 -0.97
C MET A 62 33.56 9.30 -2.30
N ASP A 63 33.82 8.00 -2.52
CA ASP A 63 33.50 7.27 -3.75
C ASP A 63 33.98 7.98 -5.03
N PRO A 64 35.29 8.30 -5.14
CA PRO A 64 35.79 9.10 -6.26
C PRO A 64 35.78 8.30 -7.57
N LEU A 65 35.12 8.84 -8.59
CA LEU A 65 35.14 8.30 -9.95
C LEU A 65 36.00 9.16 -10.89
N ASN A 66 36.50 8.53 -11.96
CA ASN A 66 37.20 9.24 -13.02
C ASN A 66 36.19 9.88 -13.99
N ASP A 67 36.14 11.20 -14.02
CA ASP A 67 35.19 11.98 -14.82
C ASP A 67 35.26 11.68 -16.33
N SER A 68 36.45 11.41 -16.87
CA SER A 68 36.62 11.09 -18.29
C SER A 68 35.98 9.74 -18.66
N VAL A 69 36.06 8.77 -17.75
CA VAL A 69 35.43 7.46 -17.94
C VAL A 69 33.92 7.57 -17.80
N VAL A 70 33.43 8.34 -16.82
CA VAL A 70 31.99 8.61 -16.67
C VAL A 70 31.43 9.27 -17.93
N PHE A 71 32.11 10.28 -18.46
CA PHE A 71 31.70 10.96 -19.69
C PHE A 71 31.66 10.00 -20.89
N LEU A 72 32.65 9.13 -21.04
CA LEU A 72 32.67 8.13 -22.11
C LEU A 72 31.46 7.19 -22.03
N LEU A 73 31.14 6.70 -20.82
CA LEU A 73 30.03 5.76 -20.61
C LEU A 73 28.65 6.41 -20.79
N GLN A 74 28.53 7.70 -20.42
CA GLN A 74 27.33 8.50 -20.70
C GLN A 74 27.05 8.67 -22.19
N ASN A 75 28.10 8.70 -23.02
CA ASN A 75 28.02 8.84 -24.47
C ASN A 75 28.25 7.52 -25.20
N SER A 76 28.05 6.38 -24.52
CA SER A 76 28.17 5.06 -25.14
C SER A 76 27.19 4.91 -26.32
N GLY A 77 27.63 4.21 -27.36
CA GLY A 77 26.76 3.83 -28.49
C GLY A 77 25.75 2.73 -28.15
N ASP A 78 25.92 2.06 -27.01
CA ASP A 78 24.92 1.13 -26.46
C ASP A 78 23.92 1.92 -25.59
N GLN A 79 22.66 1.90 -26.00
CA GLN A 79 21.55 2.59 -25.34
C GLN A 79 21.41 2.18 -23.87
N LEU A 80 21.59 0.89 -23.53
CA LEU A 80 21.48 0.43 -22.15
C LEU A 80 22.59 1.04 -21.28
N VAL A 81 23.80 1.08 -21.81
CA VAL A 81 24.96 1.66 -21.12
C VAL A 81 24.76 3.16 -20.92
N ALA A 82 24.38 3.89 -21.97
CA ALA A 82 24.09 5.32 -21.87
C ALA A 82 22.99 5.61 -20.83
N GLU A 83 21.94 4.79 -20.75
CA GLU A 83 20.86 4.92 -19.77
C GLU A 83 21.31 4.67 -18.33
N MET A 84 22.14 3.64 -18.08
CA MET A 84 22.68 3.37 -16.74
C MET A 84 23.50 4.54 -16.19
N TRP A 85 24.23 5.24 -17.05
CA TRP A 85 25.16 6.32 -16.66
C TRP A 85 24.57 7.73 -16.76
N LYS A 86 23.33 7.87 -17.26
CA LYS A 86 22.64 9.15 -17.49
C LYS A 86 22.59 10.09 -16.27
N ASN A 87 22.57 9.53 -15.05
CA ASN A 87 22.48 10.28 -13.79
C ASN A 87 23.78 10.21 -12.95
N ALA A 88 24.90 9.81 -13.53
CA ALA A 88 26.19 9.70 -12.84
C ALA A 88 26.81 11.07 -12.44
N GLU A 89 26.15 12.19 -12.74
CA GLU A 89 26.57 13.55 -12.33
C GLU A 89 26.73 13.71 -10.80
N PHE A 90 26.12 12.84 -9.99
CA PHE A 90 26.28 12.83 -8.53
C PHE A 90 27.59 12.21 -8.01
N ALA A 91 28.32 11.48 -8.86
CA ALA A 91 29.54 10.76 -8.50
C ALA A 91 30.83 11.46 -8.95
N SER A 92 30.71 12.57 -9.67
CA SER A 92 31.85 13.40 -10.05
C SER A 92 32.24 14.32 -8.90
N LEU A 93 33.46 14.15 -8.39
CA LEU A 93 34.08 14.96 -7.35
C LEU A 93 34.59 16.31 -7.89
N GLY A 94 33.93 16.87 -8.90
CA GLY A 94 34.33 18.10 -9.57
C GLY A 94 34.06 19.33 -8.71
N MET A 95 35.08 19.83 -8.01
CA MET A 95 35.17 21.24 -7.65
C MET A 95 35.41 22.04 -8.93
N THR A 96 34.36 22.38 -9.67
CA THR A 96 34.48 23.35 -10.76
C THR A 96 33.99 24.71 -10.30
N ASP A 97 34.85 25.68 -10.59
CA ASP A 97 34.77 27.11 -10.34
C ASP A 97 33.40 27.73 -10.63
N GLN A 98 33.14 28.84 -9.94
CA GLN A 98 31.95 29.67 -10.14
C GLN A 98 31.89 30.16 -11.60
N THR A 99 30.86 29.76 -12.35
CA THR A 99 30.40 30.54 -13.50
C THR A 99 28.89 30.69 -13.43
N ASP A 100 28.48 31.93 -13.16
CA ASP A 100 27.10 32.42 -13.17
C ASP A 100 26.44 32.20 -14.53
N TYR A 101 25.46 31.31 -14.64
CA TYR A 101 24.35 31.46 -15.58
C TYR A 101 23.08 30.80 -15.02
N VAL A 102 22.02 31.62 -14.88
CA VAL A 102 20.68 31.27 -14.43
C VAL A 102 19.88 30.68 -15.59
N PHE A 103 19.35 29.45 -15.45
CA PHE A 103 17.93 29.10 -15.67
C PHE A 103 17.65 27.60 -15.44
N GLY A 104 16.56 27.29 -14.74
CA GLY A 104 16.03 25.92 -14.60
C GLY A 104 16.59 25.15 -13.41
N ALA A 105 15.69 24.56 -12.61
CA ALA A 105 15.99 23.84 -11.39
C ALA A 105 16.87 22.58 -11.63
N ARG A 106 18.18 22.76 -11.76
CA ARG A 106 19.18 21.73 -11.52
C ARG A 106 19.64 21.89 -10.08
N THR A 107 19.53 20.81 -9.31
CA THR A 107 20.15 20.64 -7.99
C THR A 107 21.54 21.27 -7.99
N LYS A 108 21.79 22.21 -7.06
CA LYS A 108 23.06 22.94 -6.91
C LYS A 108 24.26 22.02 -7.16
N ARG A 109 24.95 22.19 -8.29
CA ARG A 109 26.29 21.64 -8.51
C ARG A 109 27.22 22.25 -7.45
N GLY A 110 27.97 21.41 -6.73
CA GLY A 110 28.96 21.86 -5.74
C GLY A 110 28.67 21.51 -4.28
N MET A 111 27.57 20.83 -3.94
CA MET A 111 27.43 20.28 -2.58
C MET A 111 28.11 18.92 -2.54
N PHE A 112 29.36 18.89 -2.09
CA PHE A 112 30.09 17.65 -1.80
C PHE A 112 29.24 16.80 -0.85
N ARG A 113 28.70 15.71 -1.37
CA ARG A 113 27.78 14.85 -0.64
C ARG A 113 28.37 13.46 -0.57
N THR A 114 28.85 13.10 0.60
CA THR A 114 29.39 11.77 0.87
C THR A 114 28.30 10.70 0.80
N VAL A 115 28.73 9.45 0.63
CA VAL A 115 27.86 8.28 0.68
C VAL A 115 27.13 8.22 2.04
N GLY A 116 27.85 8.48 3.13
CA GLY A 116 27.31 8.50 4.49
C GLY A 116 26.17 9.51 4.68
N GLN A 117 26.35 10.75 4.21
CA GLN A 117 25.32 11.79 4.28
C GLN A 117 24.09 11.45 3.41
N THR A 118 24.32 10.87 2.22
CA THR A 118 23.23 10.41 1.35
C THR A 118 22.40 9.32 2.01
N TYR A 119 23.06 8.29 2.54
CA TYR A 119 22.40 7.20 3.24
C TYR A 119 21.63 7.68 4.48
N LYS A 120 22.22 8.57 5.28
CA LYS A 120 21.58 9.14 6.48
C LYS A 120 20.28 9.90 6.15
N GLU A 121 20.26 10.68 5.08
CA GLU A 121 19.06 11.40 4.66
C GLU A 121 17.97 10.46 4.17
N GLN A 122 18.34 9.45 3.36
CA GLN A 122 17.39 8.43 2.90
C GLN A 122 16.82 7.62 4.07
N LEU A 123 17.67 7.19 5.01
CA LEU A 123 17.28 6.50 6.22
C LEU A 123 16.33 7.38 7.07
N SER A 124 16.62 8.67 7.22
CA SER A 124 15.77 9.60 7.96
C SER A 124 14.38 9.74 7.33
N ARG A 125 14.30 9.77 6.00
CA ARG A 125 13.02 9.77 5.27
C ARG A 125 12.26 8.47 5.48
N LEU A 126 12.94 7.33 5.37
CA LEU A 126 12.36 6.02 5.62
C LEU A 126 11.80 5.91 7.05
N MET A 127 12.57 6.33 8.05
CA MET A 127 12.14 6.30 9.46
C MET A 127 10.91 7.17 9.70
N LYS A 128 10.80 8.35 9.06
CA LYS A 128 9.58 9.18 9.12
C LYS A 128 8.38 8.47 8.52
N THR A 129 8.56 7.78 7.39
CA THR A 129 7.49 6.99 6.78
C THR A 129 7.06 5.86 7.71
N LEU A 130 8.00 5.09 8.25
CA LEU A 130 7.72 3.96 9.14
C LEU A 130 7.02 4.40 10.44
N GLN A 131 7.43 5.53 11.04
CA GLN A 131 6.81 6.08 12.25
C GLN A 131 5.34 6.49 12.05
N ASN A 132 4.96 6.85 10.81
CA ASN A 132 3.59 7.23 10.46
C ASN A 132 2.73 6.04 9.98
N THR A 133 3.23 4.82 10.10
CA THR A 133 2.51 3.59 9.73
C THR A 133 2.24 2.71 10.94
N SER A 134 1.41 1.67 10.77
CA SER A 134 1.24 0.62 11.78
C SER A 134 2.31 -0.47 11.55
N PRO A 135 3.34 -0.58 12.41
CA PRO A 135 4.41 -1.54 12.19
C PRO A 135 3.97 -2.95 12.60
N HIS A 136 4.33 -3.93 11.78
CA HIS A 136 4.24 -5.35 12.11
C HIS A 136 5.65 -5.94 12.09
N PHE A 137 6.03 -6.63 13.16
CA PHE A 137 7.39 -7.12 13.35
C PHE A 137 7.46 -8.64 13.16
N VAL A 138 8.37 -9.08 12.30
CA VAL A 138 8.82 -10.47 12.21
C VAL A 138 10.30 -10.49 12.57
N ARG A 139 10.66 -11.22 13.63
CA ARG A 139 12.04 -11.34 14.10
C ARG A 139 12.60 -12.69 13.68
N CYS A 140 13.57 -12.69 12.78
CA CYS A 140 14.29 -13.89 12.37
C CYS A 140 15.39 -14.22 13.39
N ILE A 141 15.53 -15.49 13.75
CA ILE A 141 16.54 -15.99 14.68
C ILE A 141 17.44 -16.98 13.96
N ILE A 142 18.76 -16.82 14.11
CA ILE A 142 19.75 -17.73 13.53
C ILE A 142 19.87 -18.96 14.44
N PRO A 143 19.60 -20.18 13.94
CA PRO A 143 19.63 -21.39 14.78
C PRO A 143 21.06 -21.89 15.03
N ASN A 144 21.98 -21.74 14.07
CA ASN A 144 23.38 -22.14 14.17
C ASN A 144 24.24 -21.39 13.13
N TYR A 145 25.54 -21.24 13.40
CA TYR A 145 26.50 -20.66 12.45
C TYR A 145 27.04 -21.67 11.43
N GLU A 146 26.85 -22.98 11.66
CA GLU A 146 27.26 -24.04 10.74
C GLU A 146 26.41 -24.11 9.46
N LYS A 147 25.30 -23.34 9.40
CA LYS A 147 24.32 -23.33 8.31
C LYS A 147 23.69 -24.71 8.03
N LYS A 148 23.55 -25.55 9.06
CA LYS A 148 22.93 -26.88 8.95
C LYS A 148 21.46 -26.83 9.32
N ALA A 149 20.63 -27.52 8.55
CA ALA A 149 19.21 -27.71 8.87
C ALA A 149 19.04 -28.62 10.10
N GLY A 150 18.01 -28.38 10.90
CA GLY A 150 17.66 -29.21 12.08
C GLY A 150 18.59 -29.06 13.29
N VAL A 151 19.70 -28.34 13.19
CA VAL A 151 20.64 -28.10 14.29
C VAL A 151 20.33 -26.77 14.97
N ILE A 152 20.20 -26.77 16.30
CA ILE A 152 19.97 -25.56 17.09
C ILE A 152 21.05 -25.43 18.17
N ASN A 153 21.71 -24.27 18.19
CA ASN A 153 22.63 -23.88 19.25
C ASN A 153 21.85 -23.06 20.31
N GLY A 154 21.60 -23.68 21.46
CA GLY A 154 20.82 -23.09 22.56
C GLY A 154 21.37 -21.75 23.06
N PRO A 155 22.65 -21.66 23.48
CA PRO A 155 23.27 -20.40 23.91
C PRO A 155 23.14 -19.26 22.88
N LEU A 156 23.42 -19.56 21.60
CA LEU A 156 23.31 -18.58 20.51
C LEU A 156 21.88 -18.03 20.36
N VAL A 157 20.87 -18.91 20.40
CA VAL A 157 19.47 -18.50 20.30
C VAL A 157 19.04 -17.70 21.54
N LEU A 158 19.48 -18.11 22.73
CA LEU A 158 19.15 -17.44 23.98
C LEU A 158 19.66 -15.99 24.00
N ASP A 159 20.90 -15.77 23.57
CA ASP A 159 21.49 -14.42 23.51
C ASP A 159 20.76 -13.55 22.49
N GLN A 160 20.39 -14.09 21.32
CA GLN A 160 19.57 -13.37 20.35
C GLN A 160 18.20 -12.97 20.91
N LEU A 161 17.53 -13.85 21.67
CA LEU A 161 16.22 -13.54 22.26
C LEU A 161 16.31 -12.42 23.30
N ARG A 162 17.40 -12.40 24.10
CA ARG A 162 17.70 -11.36 25.07
C ARG A 162 18.00 -10.02 24.39
N CYS A 163 18.96 -9.99 23.45
CA CYS A 163 19.35 -8.77 22.74
C CYS A 163 18.22 -8.17 21.90
N ASN A 164 17.35 -9.00 21.31
CA ASN A 164 16.18 -8.53 20.56
C ASN A 164 15.01 -8.06 21.44
N GLY A 165 15.11 -8.22 22.78
CA GLY A 165 14.07 -7.85 23.74
C GLY A 165 12.78 -8.66 23.57
N VAL A 166 12.89 -9.92 23.13
CA VAL A 166 11.70 -10.76 22.86
C VAL A 166 10.98 -11.10 24.16
N LEU A 167 11.71 -11.39 25.23
CA LEU A 167 11.15 -11.73 26.53
C LEU A 167 10.39 -10.54 27.13
N GLU A 168 10.97 -9.35 27.07
CA GLU A 168 10.34 -8.09 27.49
C GLU A 168 9.12 -7.78 26.64
N GLY A 169 9.21 -8.00 25.32
CA GLY A 169 8.10 -7.85 24.39
C GLY A 169 6.92 -8.76 24.74
N ILE A 170 7.17 -10.04 25.01
CA ILE A 170 6.14 -10.99 25.46
C ILE A 170 5.56 -10.54 26.80
N ARG A 171 6.39 -10.11 27.75
CA ARG A 171 5.92 -9.63 29.06
C ARG A 171 4.98 -8.43 28.91
N ILE A 172 5.34 -7.45 28.07
CA ILE A 172 4.49 -6.29 27.77
C ILE A 172 3.20 -6.72 27.09
N CYS A 173 3.23 -7.65 26.13
CA CYS A 173 2.03 -8.16 25.49
C CYS A 173 1.11 -8.92 26.44
N ARG A 174 1.67 -9.66 27.42
CA ARG A 174 0.90 -10.40 28.43
C ARG A 174 0.29 -9.50 29.50
N GLN A 175 1.02 -8.48 29.93
CA GLN A 175 0.54 -7.52 30.94
C GLN A 175 -0.36 -6.44 30.33
N GLY A 176 -0.16 -6.14 29.05
CA GLY A 176 -0.88 -5.12 28.32
C GLY A 176 -2.15 -5.62 27.62
N TYR A 177 -2.69 -4.74 26.79
CA TYR A 177 -3.88 -4.98 25.97
C TYR A 177 -3.50 -4.75 24.50
N PRO A 178 -3.05 -5.82 23.79
CA PRO A 178 -2.56 -5.69 22.42
C PRO A 178 -3.67 -5.32 21.43
N ASN A 179 -4.90 -5.77 21.68
CA ASN A 179 -6.04 -5.51 20.81
C ASN A 179 -6.73 -4.22 21.23
N ARG A 180 -6.88 -3.27 20.29
CA ARG A 180 -7.41 -1.93 20.53
C ARG A 180 -8.45 -1.58 19.47
N THR A 181 -9.72 -1.70 19.82
CA THR A 181 -10.82 -1.55 18.86
C THR A 181 -11.64 -0.29 19.18
N PRO A 182 -11.93 0.59 18.21
CA PRO A 182 -12.88 1.69 18.40
C PRO A 182 -14.26 1.19 18.81
N PHE A 183 -15.00 1.99 19.59
CA PHE A 183 -16.32 1.58 20.09
C PHE A 183 -17.33 1.28 18.98
N HIS A 184 -17.36 2.10 17.92
CA HIS A 184 -18.28 1.91 16.80
C HIS A 184 -17.98 0.62 16.03
N ASP A 185 -16.69 0.29 15.83
CA ASP A 185 -16.28 -0.95 15.20
C ASP A 185 -16.61 -2.16 16.07
N PHE A 186 -16.36 -2.07 17.37
CA PHE A 186 -16.69 -3.15 18.32
C PHE A 186 -18.18 -3.43 18.34
N ARG A 187 -19.01 -2.38 18.43
CA ARG A 187 -20.47 -2.47 18.34
C ARG A 187 -20.90 -3.14 17.04
N ARG A 188 -20.51 -2.57 15.88
CA ARG A 188 -20.91 -3.09 14.56
C ARG A 188 -20.57 -4.58 14.39
N ARG A 189 -19.49 -5.03 15.02
CA ARG A 189 -18.95 -6.38 14.85
C ARG A 189 -19.62 -7.40 15.79
N TYR A 190 -19.86 -7.03 17.05
CA TYR A 190 -20.31 -7.97 18.08
C TYR A 190 -21.72 -7.73 18.62
N GLU A 191 -22.43 -6.68 18.18
CA GLU A 191 -23.84 -6.46 18.54
C GLU A 191 -24.75 -7.63 18.13
N LEU A 192 -24.40 -8.35 17.07
CA LEU A 192 -25.14 -9.54 16.62
C LEU A 192 -25.08 -10.72 17.59
N LEU A 193 -24.08 -10.77 18.48
CA LEU A 193 -23.89 -11.86 19.44
C LEU A 193 -24.80 -11.74 20.67
N VAL A 194 -25.47 -10.62 20.82
CA VAL A 194 -26.20 -10.26 22.02
C VAL A 194 -27.70 -10.32 21.74
N ASP A 195 -28.48 -10.75 22.74
CA ASP A 195 -29.93 -10.85 22.63
C ASP A 195 -30.60 -9.53 22.25
N ARG A 196 -31.67 -9.66 21.45
CA ARG A 196 -32.50 -8.53 20.99
C ARG A 196 -33.15 -7.86 22.20
N GLY A 197 -32.67 -6.67 22.55
CA GLY A 197 -33.18 -5.87 23.67
C GLY A 197 -32.10 -5.41 24.64
N THR A 198 -30.93 -6.04 24.64
CA THR A 198 -29.80 -5.63 25.49
C THR A 198 -29.33 -4.21 25.17
N ILE A 199 -29.32 -3.87 23.89
CA ILE A 199 -29.06 -2.51 23.40
C ILE A 199 -30.42 -1.89 23.02
N PRO A 200 -30.85 -0.83 23.72
CA PRO A 200 -32.11 -0.16 23.42
C PRO A 200 -32.11 0.41 22.00
N PRO A 201 -33.26 0.42 21.30
CA PRO A 201 -33.39 1.09 20.02
C PRO A 201 -33.23 2.61 20.23
N GLY A 202 -32.23 3.21 19.59
CA GLY A 202 -31.94 4.64 19.68
C GLY A 202 -30.44 4.94 19.73
N PHE A 203 -30.11 6.23 19.93
CA PHE A 203 -28.74 6.64 20.16
C PHE A 203 -28.31 6.26 21.58
N LEU A 204 -27.22 5.48 21.66
CA LEU A 204 -26.57 5.14 22.92
C LEU A 204 -25.08 5.50 22.77
N ASP A 205 -24.51 6.05 23.83
CA ASP A 205 -23.08 6.34 23.87
C ASP A 205 -22.26 5.07 23.56
N GLY A 206 -21.18 5.24 22.79
CA GLY A 206 -20.35 4.13 22.34
C GLY A 206 -19.72 3.38 23.50
N LYS A 207 -19.31 4.10 24.56
CA LYS A 207 -18.70 3.50 25.75
C LYS A 207 -19.70 2.62 26.49
N GLU A 208 -20.91 3.13 26.69
CA GLU A 208 -21.98 2.42 27.38
C GLU A 208 -22.48 1.22 26.57
N THR A 209 -22.56 1.36 25.25
CA THR A 209 -22.90 0.24 24.35
C THR A 209 -21.90 -0.91 24.49
N VAL A 210 -20.59 -0.61 24.46
CA VAL A 210 -19.55 -1.63 24.61
C VAL A 210 -19.60 -2.30 25.98
N LYS A 211 -19.86 -1.56 27.06
CA LYS A 211 -20.04 -2.16 28.39
C LYS A 211 -21.18 -3.16 28.41
N ARG A 212 -22.34 -2.81 27.84
CA ARG A 212 -23.51 -3.70 27.79
C ARG A 212 -23.24 -4.96 26.99
N ILE A 213 -22.57 -4.83 25.84
CA ILE A 213 -22.15 -5.98 25.03
C ILE A 213 -21.22 -6.89 25.84
N LEU A 214 -20.18 -6.34 26.46
CA LEU A 214 -19.22 -7.13 27.24
C LEU A 214 -19.87 -7.79 28.47
N ALA A 215 -20.83 -7.12 29.12
CA ALA A 215 -21.58 -7.66 30.24
C ALA A 215 -22.51 -8.81 29.81
N ALA A 216 -23.22 -8.64 28.70
CA ALA A 216 -24.12 -9.67 28.17
C ALA A 216 -23.38 -10.90 27.63
N LEU A 217 -22.13 -10.72 27.16
CA LEU A 217 -21.24 -11.81 26.76
C LEU A 217 -20.42 -12.38 27.93
N GLU A 218 -20.68 -11.92 29.17
CA GLU A 218 -20.03 -12.38 30.39
C GLU A 218 -18.49 -12.38 30.32
N VAL A 219 -17.91 -11.39 29.62
CA VAL A 219 -16.45 -11.28 29.51
C VAL A 219 -15.89 -10.81 30.84
N ASP A 220 -14.94 -11.57 31.40
CA ASP A 220 -14.29 -11.21 32.67
C ASP A 220 -13.65 -9.81 32.61
N ALA A 221 -13.91 -9.01 33.64
CA ALA A 221 -13.40 -7.66 33.81
C ALA A 221 -11.87 -7.60 33.87
N SER A 222 -11.17 -8.70 34.17
CA SER A 222 -9.70 -8.73 34.12
C SER A 222 -9.15 -8.69 32.68
N LEU A 223 -9.96 -9.11 31.69
CA LEU A 223 -9.55 -9.32 30.31
C LEU A 223 -9.71 -8.09 29.41
N PHE A 224 -10.37 -7.04 29.89
CA PHE A 224 -10.59 -5.82 29.12
C PHE A 224 -10.42 -4.55 29.95
N ARG A 225 -10.16 -3.43 29.27
CA ARG A 225 -10.24 -2.07 29.82
C ARG A 225 -10.94 -1.18 28.81
N ILE A 226 -11.80 -0.27 29.29
CA ILE A 226 -12.55 0.65 28.44
C ILE A 226 -11.91 2.02 28.54
N GLY A 227 -11.37 2.52 27.42
CA GLY A 227 -10.78 3.85 27.33
C GLY A 227 -11.83 4.94 27.08
N GLN A 228 -11.38 6.04 26.48
CA GLN A 228 -12.26 7.16 26.09
C GLN A 228 -12.95 6.94 24.74
N SER A 229 -12.26 6.32 23.78
CA SER A 229 -12.77 6.09 22.42
C SER A 229 -12.61 4.65 21.92
N LYS A 230 -11.87 3.83 22.66
CA LYS A 230 -11.48 2.47 22.27
C LYS A 230 -11.62 1.51 23.45
N VAL A 231 -11.93 0.26 23.14
CA VAL A 231 -11.85 -0.86 24.06
C VAL A 231 -10.51 -1.57 23.87
N PHE A 232 -9.91 -1.92 24.99
CA PHE A 232 -8.61 -2.57 25.09
C PHE A 232 -8.83 -4.00 25.59
N LEU A 233 -8.40 -4.98 24.81
CA LEU A 233 -8.65 -6.40 25.07
C LEU A 233 -7.33 -7.14 25.19
N ARG A 234 -7.27 -8.09 26.13
CA ARG A 234 -6.13 -9.02 26.23
C ARG A 234 -6.09 -9.96 25.02
N SER A 235 -4.96 -10.64 24.88
CA SER A 235 -4.81 -11.68 23.86
C SER A 235 -5.84 -12.80 24.08
N GLY A 236 -6.32 -13.42 23.01
CA GLY A 236 -7.31 -14.50 23.04
C GLY A 236 -8.77 -14.06 23.04
N VAL A 237 -9.13 -12.94 23.67
CA VAL A 237 -10.54 -12.50 23.79
C VAL A 237 -11.19 -12.25 22.42
N ILE A 238 -10.51 -11.51 21.54
CA ILE A 238 -11.02 -11.26 20.17
C ILE A 238 -11.21 -12.56 19.40
N ALA A 239 -10.31 -13.53 19.54
CA ALA A 239 -10.42 -14.81 18.83
C ALA A 239 -11.67 -15.58 19.28
N ALA A 240 -11.94 -15.62 20.58
CA ALA A 240 -13.16 -16.23 21.12
C ALA A 240 -14.43 -15.50 20.64
N LEU A 241 -14.43 -14.16 20.63
CA LEU A 241 -15.55 -13.37 20.12
C LEU A 241 -15.80 -13.59 18.61
N GLU A 242 -14.75 -13.65 17.79
CA GLU A 242 -14.89 -13.94 16.36
C GLU A 242 -15.37 -15.38 16.12
N GLU A 243 -14.93 -16.37 16.91
CA GLU A 243 -15.42 -17.74 16.76
C GLU A 243 -16.93 -17.87 17.05
N MET A 244 -17.42 -17.21 18.10
CA MET A 244 -18.87 -17.14 18.37
C MET A 244 -19.60 -16.44 17.23
N ARG A 245 -19.01 -15.36 16.70
CA ARG A 245 -19.59 -14.57 15.62
C ARG A 245 -19.70 -15.37 14.32
N ASP A 246 -18.67 -16.14 13.99
CA ASP A 246 -18.66 -16.95 12.79
C ASP A 246 -19.75 -18.04 12.83
N LYS A 247 -20.02 -18.62 14.01
CA LYS A 247 -21.12 -19.60 14.21
C LYS A 247 -22.48 -18.97 13.94
N GLU A 248 -22.75 -17.80 14.49
CA GLU A 248 -24.01 -17.08 14.25
C GLU A 248 -24.16 -16.65 12.79
N LEU A 249 -23.11 -16.07 12.21
CA LEU A 249 -23.11 -15.64 10.80
C LEU A 249 -23.30 -16.81 9.83
N GLN A 250 -22.75 -17.98 10.14
CA GLN A 250 -22.89 -19.17 9.30
C GLN A 250 -24.36 -19.53 9.06
N HIS A 251 -25.21 -19.47 10.08
CA HIS A 251 -26.64 -19.76 9.94
C HIS A 251 -27.33 -18.77 8.97
N PHE A 252 -27.09 -17.46 9.12
CA PHE A 252 -27.63 -16.44 8.22
C PHE A 252 -27.13 -16.60 6.78
N VAL A 253 -25.84 -16.91 6.62
CA VAL A 253 -25.24 -17.12 5.30
C VAL A 253 -25.88 -18.33 4.61
N ILE A 254 -26.10 -19.44 5.32
CA ILE A 254 -26.77 -20.62 4.76
C ILE A 254 -28.20 -20.29 4.31
N GLN A 255 -28.97 -19.55 5.13
CA GLN A 255 -30.32 -19.12 4.76
C GLN A 255 -30.32 -18.22 3.51
N PHE A 256 -29.44 -17.22 3.47
CA PHE A 256 -29.29 -16.33 2.33
C PHE A 256 -28.90 -17.10 1.06
N GLN A 257 -27.90 -17.96 1.15
CA GLN A 257 -27.45 -18.81 0.04
C GLN A 257 -28.57 -19.71 -0.47
N THR A 258 -29.38 -20.29 0.43
CA THR A 258 -30.52 -21.14 0.06
C THR A 258 -31.56 -20.35 -0.71
N CYS A 259 -31.91 -19.14 -0.26
CA CYS A 259 -32.82 -18.23 -0.97
C CYS A 259 -32.30 -17.84 -2.35
N CYS A 260 -31.02 -17.44 -2.45
CA CYS A 260 -30.39 -17.08 -3.72
C CYS A 260 -30.35 -18.24 -4.71
N ARG A 261 -29.91 -19.43 -4.26
CA ARG A 261 -29.89 -20.65 -5.08
C ARG A 261 -31.30 -21.02 -5.55
N GLY A 262 -32.30 -20.94 -4.67
CA GLY A 262 -33.69 -21.17 -5.01
C GLY A 262 -34.23 -20.17 -6.03
N TYR A 263 -33.91 -18.88 -5.89
CA TYR A 263 -34.30 -17.85 -6.85
C TYR A 263 -33.69 -18.10 -8.23
N LEU A 264 -32.39 -18.38 -8.29
CA LEU A 264 -31.69 -18.68 -9.54
C LEU A 264 -32.25 -19.94 -10.22
N ALA A 265 -32.49 -21.00 -9.45
CA ALA A 265 -33.07 -22.24 -9.95
C ALA A 265 -34.48 -22.03 -10.55
N ARG A 266 -35.36 -21.29 -9.86
CA ARG A 266 -36.71 -20.97 -10.37
C ARG A 266 -36.66 -20.11 -11.64
N ARG A 267 -35.73 -19.14 -11.70
CA ARG A 267 -35.54 -18.31 -12.89
C ARG A 267 -35.02 -19.13 -14.07
N ALA A 268 -34.05 -20.02 -13.83
CA ALA A 268 -33.55 -20.94 -14.85
C ALA A 268 -34.64 -21.89 -15.35
N PHE A 269 -35.44 -22.45 -14.43
CA PHE A 269 -36.57 -23.33 -14.76
C PHE A 269 -37.63 -22.62 -15.60
N LYS A 270 -38.00 -21.38 -15.25
CA LYS A 270 -38.94 -20.57 -16.06
C LYS A 270 -38.41 -20.32 -17.47
N LYS A 271 -37.10 -20.04 -17.61
CA LYS A 271 -36.45 -19.89 -18.93
C LYS A 271 -36.50 -21.20 -19.72
N LEU A 272 -36.27 -22.34 -19.07
CA LEU A 272 -36.33 -23.65 -19.70
C LEU A 272 -37.77 -23.99 -20.15
N LEU A 273 -38.79 -23.70 -19.35
CA LEU A 273 -40.19 -23.85 -19.75
C LEU A 273 -40.54 -23.00 -20.98
N GLN A 274 -40.09 -21.74 -21.01
CA GLN A 274 -40.27 -20.87 -22.18
C GLN A 274 -39.55 -21.43 -23.41
N GLN A 275 -38.34 -21.95 -23.25
CA GLN A 275 -37.58 -22.60 -24.34
C GLN A 275 -38.29 -23.85 -24.86
N VAL A 276 -38.79 -24.72 -23.98
CA VAL A 276 -39.55 -25.92 -24.38
C VAL A 276 -40.81 -25.53 -25.15
N SER A 277 -41.55 -24.51 -24.68
CA SER A 277 -42.73 -24.00 -25.40
C SER A 277 -42.36 -23.42 -26.77
N ALA A 278 -41.29 -22.63 -26.85
CA ALA A 278 -40.80 -22.06 -28.10
C ALA A 278 -40.36 -23.15 -29.08
N ILE A 279 -39.62 -24.17 -28.61
CA ILE A 279 -39.20 -25.31 -29.43
C ILE A 279 -40.40 -26.02 -30.04
N ARG A 280 -41.46 -26.27 -29.27
CA ARG A 280 -42.69 -26.90 -29.80
C ARG A 280 -43.34 -26.07 -30.90
N ILE A 281 -43.43 -24.75 -30.73
CA ILE A 281 -43.99 -23.83 -31.73
C ILE A 281 -43.11 -23.82 -32.99
N ILE A 282 -41.79 -23.70 -32.83
CA ILE A 282 -40.82 -23.71 -33.93
C ILE A 282 -40.90 -25.03 -34.71
N GLN A 283 -40.95 -26.17 -34.01
CA GLN A 283 -41.10 -27.49 -34.63
C GLN A 283 -42.41 -27.58 -35.42
N ARG A 284 -43.54 -27.15 -34.84
CA ARG A 284 -44.84 -27.14 -35.53
C ARG A 284 -44.80 -26.27 -36.79
N ASN A 285 -44.24 -25.07 -36.69
CA ASN A 285 -44.11 -24.15 -37.82
C ASN A 285 -43.13 -24.68 -38.89
N GLY A 286 -42.03 -25.31 -38.48
CA GLY A 286 -41.08 -25.96 -39.39
C GLY A 286 -41.72 -27.11 -40.16
N LEU A 287 -42.52 -27.94 -39.50
CA LEU A 287 -43.29 -29.00 -40.16
C LEU A 287 -44.35 -28.43 -41.11
N ALA A 288 -45.08 -27.38 -40.71
CA ALA A 288 -46.04 -26.71 -41.58
C ALA A 288 -45.36 -26.09 -42.81
N TRP A 289 -44.23 -25.40 -42.62
CA TRP A 289 -43.42 -24.85 -43.71
C TRP A 289 -42.91 -25.94 -44.65
N SER A 290 -42.44 -27.08 -44.11
CA SER A 290 -42.00 -28.22 -44.92
C SER A 290 -43.11 -28.76 -45.81
N ARG A 291 -44.39 -28.66 -45.40
CA ARG A 291 -45.55 -29.04 -46.22
C ARG A 291 -45.91 -27.94 -47.24
N LEU A 292 -45.80 -26.67 -46.84
CA LEU A 292 -46.21 -25.52 -47.67
C LEU A 292 -45.17 -25.12 -48.73
N LYS A 293 -43.87 -25.36 -48.50
CA LYS A 293 -42.80 -24.92 -49.41
C LYS A 293 -42.92 -25.47 -50.83
N ASP A 294 -43.50 -26.66 -50.97
CA ASP A 294 -43.68 -27.34 -52.25
C ASP A 294 -45.05 -27.07 -52.87
N TRP A 295 -45.94 -26.35 -52.18
CA TRP A 295 -47.26 -26.00 -52.68
C TRP A 295 -47.19 -24.85 -53.71
N ASN A 296 -47.73 -25.07 -54.90
CA ASN A 296 -47.62 -24.13 -56.03
C ASN A 296 -48.19 -22.72 -55.74
N TRP A 297 -49.32 -22.63 -55.02
CA TRP A 297 -49.91 -21.34 -54.63
C TRP A 297 -49.02 -20.56 -53.65
N TRP A 298 -48.35 -21.26 -52.74
CA TRP A 298 -47.41 -20.63 -51.81
C TRP A 298 -46.19 -20.07 -52.55
N ARG A 299 -45.65 -20.78 -53.55
CA ARG A 299 -44.54 -20.30 -54.38
C ARG A 299 -44.88 -19.03 -55.16
N LEU A 300 -46.09 -18.94 -55.70
CA LEU A 300 -46.58 -17.73 -56.36
C LEU A 300 -46.69 -16.57 -55.37
N PHE A 301 -47.37 -16.79 -54.24
CA PHE A 301 -47.54 -15.79 -53.19
C PHE A 301 -46.19 -15.26 -52.67
N ALA A 302 -45.22 -16.13 -52.42
CA ALA A 302 -43.89 -15.75 -51.92
C ALA A 302 -43.12 -14.87 -52.91
N LYS A 303 -43.31 -15.03 -54.22
CA LYS A 303 -42.71 -14.16 -55.24
C LYS A 303 -43.42 -12.81 -55.39
N VAL A 304 -44.74 -12.78 -55.20
CA VAL A 304 -45.56 -11.58 -55.38
C VAL A 304 -45.54 -10.67 -54.14
N LYS A 305 -45.51 -11.24 -52.93
CA LYS A 305 -45.59 -10.48 -51.67
C LYS A 305 -44.50 -9.39 -51.51
N PRO A 306 -43.21 -9.63 -51.79
CA PRO A 306 -42.17 -8.58 -51.66
C PRO A 306 -42.38 -7.40 -52.61
N LEU A 307 -43.05 -7.61 -53.76
CA LEU A 307 -43.32 -6.55 -54.74
C LEU A 307 -44.42 -5.58 -54.25
N LEU A 308 -45.12 -5.91 -53.16
CA LEU A 308 -46.20 -5.12 -52.56
C LEU A 308 -45.76 -4.34 -51.30
N GLU A 309 -44.45 -4.32 -50.95
CA GLU A 309 -43.88 -3.82 -49.68
C GLU A 309 -43.93 -2.30 -49.44
N VAL A 310 -44.75 -1.54 -50.17
CA VAL A 310 -44.84 -0.07 -50.01
C VAL A 310 -45.35 0.34 -48.61
N THR A 311 -46.11 -0.51 -47.91
CA THR A 311 -46.60 -0.23 -46.54
C THR A 311 -45.67 -0.73 -45.43
N ALA A 312 -44.74 -1.65 -45.72
CA ALA A 312 -43.77 -2.16 -44.75
C ALA A 312 -42.58 -1.20 -44.57
N SER A 313 -42.27 -0.39 -45.60
CA SER A 313 -41.21 0.61 -45.57
C SER A 313 -41.51 1.75 -44.58
N GLU A 314 -42.74 2.26 -44.52
CA GLU A 314 -43.13 3.33 -43.60
C GLU A 314 -42.99 2.91 -42.13
N GLN A 315 -43.42 1.69 -41.78
CA GLN A 315 -43.25 1.15 -40.43
C GLN A 315 -41.77 0.94 -40.06
N ALA A 316 -40.95 0.49 -41.02
CA ALA A 316 -39.52 0.32 -40.81
C ALA A 316 -38.80 1.68 -40.62
N ILE A 317 -39.20 2.70 -41.38
CA ILE A 317 -38.69 4.07 -41.23
C ILE A 317 -39.07 4.63 -39.86
N ALA A 318 -40.35 4.52 -39.46
CA ALA A 318 -40.80 4.98 -38.14
C ALA A 318 -40.08 4.27 -36.97
N ALA A 319 -39.83 2.96 -37.09
CA ALA A 319 -39.05 2.22 -36.10
C ALA A 319 -37.60 2.70 -36.02
N LYS A 320 -36.97 2.97 -37.18
CA LYS A 320 -35.60 3.50 -37.26
C LYS A 320 -35.49 4.92 -36.73
N GLU A 321 -36.49 5.75 -36.97
CA GLU A 321 -36.56 7.11 -36.40
C GLU A 321 -36.69 7.08 -34.87
N SER A 322 -37.51 6.17 -34.33
CA SER A 322 -37.61 5.97 -32.88
C SER A 322 -36.30 5.51 -32.26
N GLU A 323 -35.62 4.55 -32.88
CA GLU A 323 -34.30 4.05 -32.45
C GLU A 323 -33.25 5.17 -32.48
N LEU A 324 -33.16 5.92 -33.57
CA LEU A 324 -32.26 7.06 -33.72
C LEU A 324 -32.51 8.14 -32.66
N LYS A 325 -33.78 8.42 -32.34
CA LYS A 325 -34.14 9.37 -31.29
C LYS A 325 -33.62 8.90 -29.92
N SER A 326 -33.85 7.63 -29.57
CA SER A 326 -33.38 7.06 -28.30
C SER A 326 -31.85 7.06 -28.17
N LEU A 327 -31.15 6.79 -29.26
CA LEU A 327 -29.69 6.81 -29.32
C LEU A 327 -29.14 8.23 -29.17
N ARG A 328 -29.77 9.21 -29.83
CA ARG A 328 -29.41 10.63 -29.69
C ARG A 328 -29.59 11.11 -28.25
N ASP A 329 -30.71 10.78 -27.62
CA ASP A 329 -30.97 11.16 -26.22
C ASP A 329 -29.93 10.53 -25.27
N THR A 330 -29.58 9.26 -25.50
CA THR A 330 -28.52 8.58 -24.73
C THR A 330 -27.15 9.22 -24.94
N LEU A 331 -26.82 9.57 -26.19
CA LEU A 331 -25.55 10.19 -26.53
C LEU A 331 -25.42 11.57 -25.88
N LEU A 332 -26.45 12.41 -25.97
CA LEU A 332 -26.50 13.71 -25.30
C LEU A 332 -26.33 13.59 -23.79
N GLN A 333 -26.97 12.60 -23.17
CA GLN A 333 -26.81 12.34 -21.74
C GLN A 333 -25.36 11.96 -21.40
N LYS A 334 -24.71 11.15 -22.23
CA LYS A 334 -23.30 10.75 -22.05
C LYS A 334 -22.35 11.93 -22.23
N GLU A 335 -22.55 12.75 -23.26
CA GLU A 335 -21.77 13.97 -23.50
C GLU A 335 -21.89 14.95 -22.33
N TYR A 336 -23.10 15.15 -21.80
CA TYR A 336 -23.31 15.97 -20.61
C TYR A 336 -22.53 15.43 -19.40
N THR A 337 -22.59 14.11 -19.15
CA THR A 337 -21.83 13.52 -18.03
C THR A 337 -20.32 13.64 -18.21
N LEU A 338 -19.81 13.48 -19.43
CA LEU A 338 -18.39 13.66 -19.72
C LEU A 338 -17.95 15.11 -19.49
N SER A 339 -18.76 16.07 -19.93
CA SER A 339 -18.53 17.49 -19.70
C SER A 339 -18.46 17.82 -18.20
N ASP A 340 -19.45 17.36 -17.42
CA ASP A 340 -19.45 17.54 -15.95
C ASP A 340 -18.19 16.92 -15.31
N TYR A 341 -17.78 15.71 -15.72
CA TYR A 341 -16.55 15.11 -15.22
C TYR A 341 -15.30 15.91 -15.60
N THR A 342 -15.21 16.42 -16.84
CA THR A 342 -14.06 17.26 -17.26
C THR A 342 -13.98 18.54 -16.45
N THR A 343 -15.11 19.23 -16.22
CA THR A 343 -15.16 20.43 -15.38
C THR A 343 -14.73 20.13 -13.94
N ARG A 344 -15.20 19.01 -13.36
CA ARG A 344 -14.78 18.59 -12.01
C ARG A 344 -13.28 18.29 -11.94
N ILE A 345 -12.71 17.67 -12.98
CA ILE A 345 -11.27 17.40 -13.05
C ILE A 345 -10.48 18.72 -13.10
N GLU A 346 -10.92 19.70 -13.88
CA GLU A 346 -10.30 21.02 -13.94
C GLU A 346 -10.37 21.76 -12.61
N GLN A 347 -11.52 21.70 -11.92
CA GLN A 347 -11.67 22.27 -10.56
C GLN A 347 -10.69 21.62 -9.57
N VAL A 348 -10.54 20.29 -9.60
CA VAL A 348 -9.58 19.58 -8.75
C VAL A 348 -8.13 19.97 -9.09
N ARG A 349 -7.80 20.15 -10.38
CA ARG A 349 -6.48 20.63 -10.80
C ARG A 349 -6.22 22.05 -10.28
N PHE A 350 -7.21 22.94 -10.35
CA PHE A 350 -7.11 24.31 -9.84
C PHE A 350 -6.91 24.30 -8.32
N LEU A 351 -7.71 23.54 -7.57
CA LEU A 351 -7.53 23.38 -6.12
C LEU A 351 -6.14 22.81 -5.76
N GLY A 352 -5.65 21.85 -6.55
CA GLY A 352 -4.29 21.32 -6.42
C GLY A 352 -3.22 22.39 -6.63
N PHE A 353 -3.40 23.29 -7.60
CA PHE A 353 -2.51 24.42 -7.85
C PHE A 353 -2.52 25.43 -6.70
N TYR A 354 -3.69 25.78 -6.17
CA TYR A 354 -3.81 26.66 -4.99
C TYR A 354 -3.15 26.05 -3.77
N TYR A 355 -3.36 24.76 -3.51
CA TYR A 355 -2.73 24.06 -2.40
C TYR A 355 -1.19 24.06 -2.53
N LEU A 356 -0.66 23.86 -3.74
CA LEU A 356 0.78 23.94 -4.01
C LEU A 356 1.33 25.35 -3.82
N ASN A 357 0.62 26.39 -4.25
CA ASN A 357 1.01 27.79 -4.02
C ASN A 357 0.98 28.15 -2.54
N MET A 358 -0.07 27.77 -1.81
CA MET A 358 -0.17 27.99 -0.37
C MET A 358 0.96 27.28 0.39
N LYS A 359 1.36 26.07 -0.04
CA LYS A 359 2.55 25.39 0.50
C LYS A 359 3.84 26.14 0.21
N ARG A 360 4.00 26.73 -0.98
CA ARG A 360 5.18 27.55 -1.31
C ARG A 360 5.23 28.82 -0.49
N GLU A 361 4.10 29.52 -0.33
CA GLU A 361 4.01 30.74 0.48
C GLU A 361 4.30 30.47 1.96
N ASN A 362 3.71 29.41 2.52
CA ASN A 362 4.04 28.97 3.89
C ASN A 362 5.52 28.61 4.05
N SER A 363 6.14 27.98 3.04
CA SER A 363 7.58 27.70 3.07
C SER A 363 8.43 28.97 2.99
N ARG A 364 7.99 29.99 2.23
CA ARG A 364 8.66 31.30 2.14
C ARG A 364 8.54 32.08 3.45
N LEU A 365 7.34 32.11 4.05
CA LEU A 365 7.09 32.74 5.35
C LEU A 365 7.87 32.04 6.47
N GLY A 366 7.92 30.70 6.45
CA GLY A 366 8.74 29.93 7.39
C GLY A 366 10.23 30.31 7.32
N ASN A 367 10.77 30.47 6.11
CA ASN A 367 12.17 30.88 5.90
C ASN A 367 12.42 32.36 6.26
N PHE A 368 11.41 33.22 6.20
CA PHE A 368 11.52 34.62 6.62
C PHE A 368 11.57 34.72 8.15
N LEU A 369 10.75 33.94 8.85
CA LEU A 369 10.73 33.88 10.32
C LEU A 369 11.97 33.21 10.92
N THR A 370 12.72 32.41 10.17
CA THR A 370 14.01 31.84 10.63
C THR A 370 15.21 32.76 10.38
N ARG A 371 15.02 33.88 9.66
CA ARG A 371 16.05 34.88 9.35
C ARG A 371 15.97 36.14 10.20
N ILE A 372 14.91 36.28 11.01
CA ILE A 372 14.81 37.22 12.13
C ILE A 372 15.26 36.46 13.37
#